data_AF-A0A6P7G3G0-F1
#
_entry.id   AF-A0A6P7G3G0-F1
#
_cell.length_a   1.000
_cell.length_b   1.000
_cell.length_c   1.000
_cell.angle_alpha   90.00
_cell.angle_beta   90.00
_cell.angle_gamma   90.00
#
_symmetry.space_group_name_H-M   'P 1'
#
loop_
_entity.id
_entity.type
_entity.pdbx_description
1 polymer ?
#
loop_
_entity_poly.entity_id
_entity_poly.type
_entity_poly.pdbx_seq_one_letter_code
_entity_poly.pdbx_strand_id
1 'polypeptide(L)'
;MDIASMRICIAIEARSSDSKNNVYTFKWLQPTESLFYYEMPAEKQLQDYHSELFRLKKVKNVLASMKSRGCFRTCTITLDDNLKVIYFDSDGDVVYQNEYLQQTLLPVYEKKEVIEQSPPLVELLH
;
A
#
# COMPACT_ATOMS: atom_id res chain seq x y z
N MET A 1 16.11 13.25 17.82
CA MET A 1 15.57 12.98 16.47
C MET A 1 14.35 12.11 16.66
N ASP A 2 13.16 12.67 16.44
CA ASP A 2 11.92 11.89 16.51
C ASP A 2 11.87 10.92 15.35
N ILE A 3 11.92 9.63 15.71
CA ILE A 3 11.79 8.51 14.79
C ILE A 3 10.36 8.51 14.26
N ALA A 4 10.16 8.99 13.03
CA ALA A 4 8.86 8.97 12.38
C ALA A 4 8.56 7.54 11.92
N SER A 5 7.49 6.96 12.48
CA SER A 5 6.98 5.65 12.04
C SER A 5 5.63 5.83 11.36
N MET A 6 5.41 5.11 10.27
CA MET A 6 4.14 5.11 9.54
C MET A 6 3.71 3.70 9.14
N ARG A 7 2.41 3.44 9.20
CA ARG A 7 1.79 2.27 8.60
C ARG A 7 1.53 2.56 7.13
N ILE A 8 1.88 1.61 6.27
CA ILE A 8 1.66 1.70 4.83
C ILE A 8 0.83 0.52 4.34
N CYS A 9 0.12 0.71 3.23
CA CYS A 9 -0.57 -0.35 2.50
C CYS A 9 -0.02 -0.53 1.10
N ILE A 10 0.37 -1.75 0.78
CA ILE A 10 0.86 -2.13 -0.54
C ILE A 10 -0.06 -3.19 -1.12
N ALA A 11 -0.40 -3.04 -2.40
CA ALA A 11 -1.22 -3.98 -3.16
C ALA A 11 -0.49 -4.50 -4.40
N ILE A 12 -0.92 -5.67 -4.90
CA ILE A 12 -0.56 -6.17 -6.23
C ILE A 12 -1.73 -5.93 -7.17
N GLU A 13 -1.49 -5.17 -8.24
CA GLU A 13 -2.51 -4.83 -9.23
C GLU A 13 -2.05 -5.14 -10.65
N ALA A 14 -3.00 -5.14 -11.58
CA ALA A 14 -2.67 -5.16 -12.99
C ALA A 14 -2.17 -3.77 -13.40
N ARG A 15 -1.13 -3.70 -14.23
CA ARG A 15 -0.75 -2.42 -14.82
C ARG A 15 -1.88 -1.96 -15.74
N SER A 16 -2.32 -0.70 -15.61
CA SER A 16 -3.40 -0.14 -16.44
C SER A 16 -3.08 -0.21 -17.95
N SER A 17 -1.80 -0.12 -18.32
CA SER A 17 -1.33 -0.24 -19.70
C SER A 17 -1.04 -1.67 -20.16
N ASP A 18 -0.91 -2.62 -19.24
CA ASP A 18 -0.59 -4.03 -19.56
C ASP A 18 -1.14 -4.96 -18.47
N SER A 19 -2.30 -5.54 -18.75
CA SER A 19 -3.01 -6.41 -17.81
C SER A 19 -2.31 -7.76 -17.58
N LYS A 20 -1.26 -8.09 -18.33
CA LYS A 20 -0.49 -9.33 -18.14
C LYS A 20 0.50 -9.21 -16.99
N ASN A 21 0.95 -8.00 -16.69
CA ASN A 21 1.96 -7.76 -15.68
C ASN A 21 1.35 -7.33 -14.35
N ASN A 22 1.90 -7.89 -13.27
CA ASN A 22 1.60 -7.49 -11.91
C ASN A 22 2.53 -6.35 -11.52
N VAL A 23 1.97 -5.30 -10.92
CA VAL A 23 2.72 -4.18 -10.36
C VAL A 23 2.38 -4.04 -8.89
N TYR A 24 3.35 -3.55 -8.12
CA TYR A 24 3.09 -3.17 -6.74
C TYR A 24 2.67 -1.71 -6.68
N THR A 25 1.62 -1.44 -5.90
CA THR A 25 1.08 -0.10 -5.72
C THR A 25 0.99 0.26 -4.24
N PHE A 26 1.42 1.47 -3.91
CA PHE A 26 1.34 2.06 -2.58
C PHE A 26 0.05 2.87 -2.47
N LYS A 27 -0.87 2.42 -1.61
CA LYS A 27 -2.26 2.91 -1.59
C LYS A 27 -2.46 4.07 -0.65
N TRP A 28 -1.95 3.95 0.55
CA TRP A 28 -2.11 4.95 1.58
C TRP A 28 -1.03 4.78 2.64
N LEU A 29 -0.76 5.87 3.36
CA LEU A 29 -0.02 5.85 4.62
C LEU A 29 -0.86 6.38 5.78
N GLN A 30 -0.45 6.00 6.98
CA GLN A 30 -0.98 6.48 8.23
C GLN A 30 0.22 6.69 9.18
N PRO A 31 0.55 7.93 9.56
CA PRO A 31 1.46 8.19 10.66
C PRO A 31 0.98 7.48 11.93
N THR A 32 1.88 6.90 12.71
CA THR A 32 1.50 6.04 13.85
C THR A 32 0.71 6.81 14.93
N GLU A 33 0.95 8.11 15.03
CA GLU A 33 0.28 9.03 15.97
C GLU A 33 -1.00 9.66 15.39
N SER A 34 -1.37 9.36 14.14
CA SER A 34 -2.55 9.92 13.47
C SER A 34 -3.69 8.92 13.35
N LEU A 35 -4.91 9.41 13.55
CA LEU A 35 -6.14 8.65 13.27
C LEU A 35 -6.48 8.65 11.77
N PHE A 36 -5.86 9.54 10.99
CA PHE A 36 -6.16 9.72 9.57
C PHE A 36 -5.26 8.86 8.69
N TYR A 37 -5.87 8.33 7.65
CA TYR A 37 -5.19 7.71 6.52
C TYR A 37 -5.06 8.74 5.42
N TYR A 38 -3.94 8.72 4.72
CA TYR A 38 -3.62 9.63 3.64
C TYR A 38 -3.46 8.84 2.36
N GLU A 39 -4.37 9.05 1.43
CA GLU A 39 -4.44 8.30 0.18
C GLU A 39 -3.41 8.81 -0.82
N MET A 40 -2.71 7.89 -1.49
CA MET A 40 -1.82 8.25 -2.60
C MET A 40 -2.65 8.55 -3.86
N PRO A 41 -2.38 9.66 -4.55
CA PRO A 41 -2.98 9.95 -5.85
C PRO A 41 -2.75 8.78 -6.82
N ALA A 42 -3.77 8.38 -7.57
CA ALA A 42 -3.77 7.17 -8.39
C ALA A 42 -2.56 7.09 -9.35
N GLU A 43 -2.19 8.22 -9.92
CA GLU A 43 -1.07 8.41 -10.85
C GLU A 43 0.30 8.30 -10.18
N LYS A 44 0.37 8.43 -8.84
CA LYS A 44 1.59 8.35 -8.03
C LYS A 44 1.74 7.02 -7.29
N GLN A 45 0.75 6.12 -7.33
CA GLN A 45 0.77 4.88 -6.52
C GLN A 45 1.81 3.84 -6.96
N LEU A 46 2.32 3.89 -8.20
CA LEU A 46 3.25 2.87 -8.70
C LEU A 46 4.54 2.84 -7.88
N GLN A 47 5.06 1.63 -7.61
CA GLN A 47 6.31 1.45 -6.86
C GLN A 47 7.49 2.27 -7.41
N ASP A 48 7.50 2.57 -8.71
CA ASP A 48 8.59 3.30 -9.37
C ASP A 48 8.72 4.73 -8.83
N TYR A 49 7.61 5.34 -8.39
CA TYR A 49 7.61 6.63 -7.71
C TYR A 49 8.13 6.55 -6.27
N HIS A 50 8.13 5.37 -5.67
CA HIS A 50 8.47 5.15 -4.27
C HIS A 50 9.69 4.22 -4.12
N SER A 51 10.62 4.28 -5.07
CA SER A 51 11.72 3.32 -5.18
C SER A 51 12.54 3.16 -3.90
N GLU A 52 12.76 4.25 -3.15
CA GLU A 52 13.48 4.24 -1.87
C GLU A 52 12.70 3.51 -0.77
N LEU A 53 11.40 3.78 -0.65
CA LEU A 53 10.51 3.07 0.27
C LEU A 53 10.45 1.57 -0.05
N PHE A 54 10.38 1.21 -1.33
CA PHE A 54 10.37 -0.19 -1.77
C PHE A 54 11.72 -0.90 -1.60
N ARG A 55 12.81 -0.15 -1.39
CA ARG A 55 14.13 -0.73 -1.06
C ARG A 55 14.25 -1.14 0.41
N LEU A 56 13.38 -0.66 1.30
CA LEU A 56 13.40 -1.00 2.72
C LEU A 56 13.25 -2.52 2.91
N LYS A 57 14.12 -3.11 3.74
CA LYS A 57 14.12 -4.57 4.01
C LYS A 57 12.75 -5.07 4.47
N LYS A 58 12.07 -4.30 5.33
CA LYS A 58 10.74 -4.64 5.84
C LYS A 58 9.70 -4.68 4.72
N VAL A 59 9.75 -3.73 3.79
CA VAL A 59 8.88 -3.69 2.62
C VAL A 59 9.16 -4.90 1.71
N LYS A 60 10.43 -5.15 1.38
CA LYS A 60 10.82 -6.33 0.57
C LYS A 60 10.30 -7.65 1.13
N ASN A 61 10.34 -7.83 2.46
CA ASN A 61 9.80 -9.02 3.12
C ASN A 61 8.27 -9.14 2.94
N VAL A 62 7.56 -8.01 3.02
CA VAL A 62 6.11 -7.97 2.75
C VAL A 62 5.85 -8.35 1.30
N LEU A 63 6.55 -7.75 0.34
CA LEU A 63 6.39 -8.06 -1.09
C LEU A 63 6.63 -9.55 -1.39
N ALA A 64 7.66 -10.15 -0.77
CA ALA A 64 7.96 -11.57 -0.92
C ALA A 64 6.83 -12.48 -0.42
N SER A 65 6.03 -12.03 0.55
CA SER A 65 4.87 -12.75 1.07
C SER A 65 3.61 -12.63 0.19
N MET A 66 3.57 -11.64 -0.70
CA MET A 66 2.43 -11.36 -1.56
C MET A 66 2.60 -12.10 -2.89
N LYS A 67 1.70 -13.05 -3.19
CA LYS A 67 1.85 -13.96 -4.34
C LYS A 67 0.83 -13.74 -5.47
N SER A 68 -0.32 -13.18 -5.16
CA SER A 68 -1.45 -13.08 -6.08
C SER A 68 -1.88 -11.64 -6.32
N ARG A 69 -2.38 -11.38 -7.53
CA ARG A 69 -3.05 -10.12 -7.88
C ARG A 69 -4.29 -9.92 -7.00
N GLY A 70 -4.54 -8.68 -6.61
CA GLY A 70 -5.59 -8.32 -5.65
C GLY A 70 -5.19 -8.52 -4.19
N CYS A 71 -4.03 -9.15 -3.92
CA CYS A 71 -3.50 -9.23 -2.57
C CYS A 71 -3.00 -7.85 -2.13
N PHE A 72 -3.31 -7.49 -0.89
CA PHE A 72 -2.73 -6.33 -0.21
C PHE A 72 -2.24 -6.72 1.18
N ARG A 73 -1.24 -5.98 1.66
CA ARG A 73 -0.66 -6.12 2.99
C ARG A 73 -0.36 -4.75 3.56
N THR A 74 -0.46 -4.66 4.88
CA THR A 74 -0.02 -3.48 5.61
C THR A 74 1.22 -3.80 6.43
N CYS A 75 2.09 -2.82 6.60
CA CYS A 75 3.21 -2.92 7.54
C CYS A 75 3.58 -1.55 8.08
N THR A 76 4.11 -1.51 9.30
CA THR A 76 4.66 -0.29 9.89
C THR A 76 6.13 -0.18 9.49
N ILE A 77 6.53 0.94 8.90
CA ILE A 77 7.93 1.23 8.59
C ILE A 77 8.40 2.42 9.43
N THR A 78 9.70 2.46 9.65
CA THR A 78 10.39 3.61 10.23
C THR A 78 11.05 4.36 9.08
N LEU A 79 10.88 5.68 9.06
CA LEU A 79 11.49 6.55 8.06
C LEU A 79 12.82 7.07 8.58
N ASP A 80 13.83 7.02 7.71
CA ASP A 80 15.03 7.83 7.88
C ASP A 80 14.75 9.28 7.46
N ASP A 81 15.70 10.17 7.71
CA ASP A 81 15.54 11.60 7.42
C ASP A 81 15.32 11.87 5.92
N ASN A 82 15.89 11.05 5.02
CA ASN A 82 15.73 11.21 3.58
C ASN A 82 14.31 10.85 3.12
N LEU A 83 13.75 9.75 3.62
CA LEU A 83 12.37 9.39 3.34
C LEU A 83 11.39 10.31 4.04
N LYS A 84 11.73 10.81 5.23
CA LYS A 84 10.85 11.70 6.00
C LYS A 84 10.51 12.95 5.21
N VAL A 85 11.50 13.61 4.58
CA VAL A 85 11.25 14.82 3.78
C VAL A 85 10.42 14.61 2.51
N ILE A 86 10.25 13.36 2.07
CA ILE A 86 9.38 13.02 0.92
C ILE A 86 7.92 12.94 1.35
N TYR A 87 7.67 12.44 2.57
CA TYR A 87 6.34 12.10 3.07
C TYR A 87 5.80 13.05 4.16
N PHE A 88 6.65 13.94 4.65
CA PHE A 88 6.34 14.94 5.67
C PHE A 88 7.00 16.26 5.31
N ASP A 89 6.28 17.36 5.52
CA ASP A 89 6.86 18.70 5.41
C ASP A 89 7.58 19.12 6.70
N SER A 90 8.04 20.37 6.76
CA SER A 90 8.73 20.92 7.93
C SER A 90 7.84 21.06 9.16
N ASP A 91 6.53 21.17 8.97
CA ASP A 91 5.55 21.34 10.03
C ASP A 91 5.04 20.00 10.55
N GLY A 92 5.42 18.91 9.87
CA GLY A 92 5.03 17.54 10.22
C GLY A 92 3.72 17.09 9.57
N ASP A 93 3.20 17.86 8.63
CA ASP A 93 2.02 17.50 7.86
C ASP A 93 2.37 16.46 6.80
N VAL A 94 1.41 15.58 6.53
CA VAL A 94 1.57 14.49 5.58
C VAL A 94 1.43 15.00 4.15
N VAL A 95 2.52 14.87 3.41
CA VAL A 95 2.63 15.30 2.01
C VAL A 95 3.21 14.17 1.17
N TYR A 96 3.18 14.33 -0.15
CA TYR A 96 4.06 13.58 -1.04
C TYR A 96 4.66 14.54 -2.06
N GLN A 97 5.98 14.69 -2.06
CA GLN A 97 6.67 15.66 -2.92
C GLN A 97 6.10 17.09 -2.77
N ASN A 98 5.86 17.52 -1.52
CA ASN A 98 5.26 18.82 -1.14
C ASN A 98 3.80 19.03 -1.57
N GLU A 99 3.09 17.99 -1.99
CA GLU A 99 1.64 18.05 -2.21
C GLU A 99 0.89 17.40 -1.04
N TYR A 100 -0.11 18.11 -0.51
CA TYR A 100 -0.99 17.57 0.54
C TYR A 100 -1.82 16.41 0.02
N LEU A 101 -1.93 15.40 0.86
CA LEU A 101 -2.63 14.18 0.55
C LEU A 101 -4.06 14.21 1.09
N GLN A 102 -4.97 13.55 0.38
CA GLN A 102 -6.35 13.44 0.82
C GLN A 102 -6.42 12.58 2.09
N GLN A 103 -6.97 13.15 3.16
CA GLN A 103 -7.16 12.47 4.43
C GLN A 103 -8.55 11.80 4.54
N THR A 104 -8.59 10.62 5.15
CA THR A 104 -9.83 9.88 5.45
C THR A 104 -9.71 9.16 6.80
N LEU A 105 -10.84 8.89 7.45
CA LEU A 105 -10.92 8.08 8.68
C LEU A 105 -10.98 6.58 8.39
N LEU A 106 -11.36 6.21 7.16
CA LEU A 106 -11.47 4.83 6.71
C LEU A 106 -10.82 4.73 5.33
N PRO A 107 -9.72 3.96 5.16
CA PRO A 107 -9.08 3.84 3.88
C PRO A 107 -9.97 3.02 2.95
N VAL A 108 -10.28 3.55 1.77
CA VAL A 108 -11.02 2.78 0.77
C VAL A 108 -10.05 1.89 0.02
N TYR A 109 -10.18 0.57 0.20
CA TYR A 109 -9.57 -0.37 -0.72
C TYR A 109 -10.52 -1.53 -0.97
N GLU A 110 -10.98 -1.65 -2.22
CA GLU A 110 -11.84 -2.74 -2.63
C GLU A 110 -11.08 -4.07 -2.50
N LYS A 111 -11.45 -4.88 -1.51
CA LYS A 111 -11.18 -6.31 -1.57
C LYS A 111 -11.87 -6.82 -2.83
N LYS A 112 -11.11 -7.33 -3.81
CA LYS A 112 -11.68 -8.37 -4.66
C LYS A 112 -11.92 -9.57 -3.76
N GLU A 113 -13.16 -9.77 -3.35
CA GLU A 113 -13.57 -11.04 -2.77
C GLU A 113 -13.14 -12.13 -3.73
N VAL A 114 -12.27 -13.02 -3.27
CA VAL A 114 -12.04 -14.29 -3.95
C VAL A 114 -13.36 -15.01 -3.80
N ILE A 115 -14.15 -15.08 -4.86
CA ILE A 115 -15.30 -15.98 -4.91
C ILE A 115 -14.71 -17.38 -4.85
N GLU A 116 -14.63 -17.94 -3.66
CA GLU A 116 -14.31 -19.34 -3.45
C GLU A 116 -15.46 -20.11 -4.07
N GLN A 117 -15.24 -20.61 -5.30
CA GLN A 117 -16.20 -21.50 -5.94
C GLN A 117 -16.26 -22.76 -5.08
N SER A 118 -17.30 -22.87 -4.25
CA SER A 118 -17.63 -24.12 -3.58
C SER A 118 -17.64 -25.24 -4.62
N PRO A 119 -16.96 -26.38 -4.38
CA PRO A 119 -16.99 -27.49 -5.32
C PRO A 119 -18.45 -27.93 -5.51
N PRO A 120 -18.84 -28.34 -6.73
CA PRO A 120 -20.19 -28.82 -6.98
C PRO A 120 -20.49 -29.97 -6.02
N LEU A 121 -21.63 -29.89 -5.32
CA LEU A 121 -22.18 -31.00 -4.58
C LEU A 121 -22.40 -32.14 -5.58
N VAL A 122 -21.49 -33.11 -5.58
CA VAL A 122 -21.72 -34.40 -6.23
C VAL A 122 -22.86 -35.03 -5.44
N GLU A 123 -24.07 -35.02 -6.02
CA GLU A 123 -25.17 -35.83 -5.53
C GLU A 123 -24.69 -37.29 -5.48
N LEU A 124 -24.42 -37.77 -4.27
CA LEU A 124 -24.22 -39.19 -3.99
C LEU A 124 -25.59 -39.88 -4.14
N LEU A 125 -25.95 -40.21 -5.37
CA LEU A 125 -26.90 -41.27 -5.66
C LEU A 125 -26.10 -42.49 -6.08
N HIS A 126 -25.89 -43.41 -5.12
CA HIS A 126 -25.92 -44.87 -5.30
C HIS A 126 -26.15 -45.52 -3.94
#